data_AF-A0A928VNL8-F1
#
_entry.id   AF-A0A928VNL8-F1
#
_cell.length_a   1.000
_cell.length_b   1.000
_cell.length_c   1.000
_cell.angle_alpha   90.00
_cell.angle_beta   90.00
_cell.angle_gamma   90.00
#
_symmetry.space_group_name_H-M   'P 1'
#
loop_
_entity.id
_entity.type
_entity.pdbx_description
1 polymer ?
#
loop_
_entity_poly.entity_id
_entity_poly.type
_entity_poly.pdbx_seq_one_letter_code
_entity_poly.pdbx_strand_id
1 'polypeptide(L)'
;MSEDSQTRRLNAVRPNRPTNYDSIDRWAIIVGISQYQYPQINLKYADRDAEALYKMLLSPTGGSFQADHICKLTNTEATTGNITNALRSFLKKPDRDDLVIIYFACHGAPDPDRPSNIYLITHDTDPRNIAGTALPMREISLNVHETLLADKVVMLADTCHSAGIAQSGGRRSLADQSGSINQYLQEMSHANAGLALLTSAEANEVSFEDQRWGDGHGVFTHYLLQGMQGAADRVSNGIVTLGELFEYVRENVKRDTDYKQHPLIGSDIFDRDLPISIVNYQAAPAVPTPATVPAPTPAAAPAPQPSSQPAASTSQAAPFTALPTRQVNLGNGVSIELIEIPAGSFMMGSPKTEPKHLPTEAPQHSVSVSSFYISTTLITQAQWQQVAGWPTIDETLNPLPSRFTGDNLPIEQISWFEAIEFCQRLSQHTGITYRLPSEAEWEYACRGGSISPFSYGQMLAPDQANYDYRKAETDGQSELPEWRKCTTPVGQFPANEFGLSDMHGNVAEWCQDGWHSSYRGAPIDGAAWAAQTDEGRIIRGGSWFDPPKKCRSAYRTSAFPGVRKHTIGFRVVGLL
;
A
#
# COMPACT_ATOMS: atom_id res chain seq x y z
N MET A 1 33.36 26.35 20.16
CA MET A 1 33.01 24.93 19.94
C MET A 1 32.55 24.84 18.49
N SER A 2 33.47 24.50 17.59
CA SER A 2 33.27 24.55 16.14
C SER A 2 32.57 23.30 15.63
N GLU A 3 32.00 23.43 14.42
CA GLU A 3 31.31 22.43 13.57
C GLU A 3 32.08 21.11 13.33
N ASP A 4 33.20 20.86 13.99
CA ASP A 4 34.12 19.75 13.74
C ASP A 4 33.74 18.44 14.50
N SER A 5 32.62 18.43 15.25
CA SER A 5 32.14 17.24 15.98
C SER A 5 31.06 16.44 15.23
N GLN A 6 30.33 17.05 14.30
CA GLN A 6 29.33 16.35 13.47
C GLN A 6 29.98 15.63 12.27
N THR A 7 31.08 16.16 11.72
CA THR A 7 31.76 15.57 10.55
C THR A 7 32.61 14.35 10.89
N ARG A 8 33.02 14.15 12.16
CA ARG A 8 33.85 13.01 12.57
C ARG A 8 33.09 11.69 12.77
N ARG A 9 31.75 11.69 12.77
CA ARG A 9 30.96 10.44 12.81
C ARG A 9 30.79 9.77 11.45
N LEU A 10 31.04 10.48 10.35
CA LEU A 10 30.82 9.96 8.99
C LEU A 10 32.01 9.19 8.39
N ASN A 11 33.19 9.17 9.03
CA ASN A 11 34.42 8.63 8.42
C ASN A 11 35.16 7.57 9.24
N ALA A 12 34.50 6.87 10.17
CA ALA A 12 35.09 5.66 10.73
C ALA A 12 34.92 4.48 9.75
N VAL A 13 35.76 4.44 8.71
CA VAL A 13 35.92 3.25 7.87
C VAL A 13 36.47 2.13 8.75
N ARG A 14 35.62 1.14 9.05
CA ARG A 14 35.98 -0.11 9.72
C ARG A 14 35.70 -1.28 8.78
N PRO A 15 36.47 -2.37 8.89
CA PRO A 15 36.70 -3.29 7.79
C PRO A 15 35.42 -3.92 7.29
N ASN A 16 35.27 -3.93 5.97
CA ASN A 16 34.25 -4.70 5.24
C ASN A 16 34.25 -6.14 5.77
N ARG A 17 33.22 -6.49 6.55
CA ARG A 17 32.90 -7.90 6.77
C ARG A 17 32.07 -8.32 5.56
N PRO A 18 32.43 -9.39 4.84
CA PRO A 18 31.62 -9.86 3.73
C PRO A 18 30.20 -10.14 4.24
N THR A 19 29.19 -9.61 3.55
CA THR A 19 27.78 -9.87 3.81
C THR A 19 27.50 -11.33 3.48
N ASN A 20 27.72 -12.21 4.46
CA ASN A 20 27.26 -13.57 4.40
C ASN A 20 25.79 -13.57 4.84
N TYR A 21 24.87 -13.92 3.95
CA TYR A 21 23.42 -13.94 4.22
C TYR A 21 22.98 -14.96 5.29
N ASP A 22 23.92 -15.69 5.92
CA ASP A 22 23.72 -16.67 6.99
C ASP A 22 23.65 -16.08 8.42
N SER A 23 23.80 -14.76 8.62
CA SER A 23 23.99 -14.19 9.98
C SER A 23 23.20 -12.92 10.29
N ILE A 24 21.89 -12.89 9.99
CA ILE A 24 20.99 -11.84 10.51
C ILE A 24 20.41 -12.34 11.82
N ASP A 25 20.72 -11.67 12.93
CA ASP A 25 20.15 -12.00 14.23
C ASP A 25 18.74 -11.38 14.38
N ARG A 26 17.96 -12.01 15.24
CA ARG A 26 16.57 -11.66 15.49
C ARG A 26 16.35 -11.44 16.97
N TRP A 27 15.86 -10.27 17.32
CA TRP A 27 15.72 -9.81 18.69
C TRP A 27 14.29 -9.43 19.00
N ALA A 28 13.84 -9.66 20.24
CA ALA A 28 12.52 -9.19 20.64
C ALA A 28 12.44 -8.68 22.08
N ILE A 29 11.55 -7.71 22.28
CA ILE A 29 11.00 -7.36 23.60
C ILE A 29 9.53 -7.72 23.57
N ILE A 30 9.06 -8.50 24.54
CA ILE A 30 7.67 -8.94 24.64
C ILE A 30 7.16 -8.61 26.04
N VAL A 31 6.16 -7.74 26.13
CA VAL A 31 5.56 -7.31 27.40
C VAL A 31 4.08 -7.68 27.41
N GLY A 32 3.65 -8.40 28.45
CA GLY A 32 2.25 -8.78 28.65
C GLY A 32 1.83 -8.65 30.11
N ILE A 33 0.82 -7.84 30.41
CA ILE A 33 0.44 -7.52 31.80
C ILE A 33 -1.04 -7.77 32.01
N SER A 34 -1.37 -8.90 32.63
CA SER A 34 -2.73 -9.20 33.10
C SER A 34 -2.91 -8.85 34.57
N GLN A 35 -1.85 -9.07 35.36
CA GLN A 35 -1.85 -8.86 36.80
C GLN A 35 -1.04 -7.62 37.15
N TYR A 36 -1.74 -6.57 37.56
CA TYR A 36 -1.16 -5.35 38.07
C TYR A 36 -1.08 -5.40 39.59
N GLN A 37 -0.16 -4.62 40.18
CA GLN A 37 -0.09 -4.44 41.63
C GLN A 37 -1.42 -3.93 42.21
N TYR A 38 -2.19 -3.21 41.39
CA TYR A 38 -3.52 -2.69 41.68
C TYR A 38 -4.59 -3.49 40.91
N PRO A 39 -5.29 -4.45 41.53
CA PRO A 39 -6.10 -5.43 40.80
C PRO A 39 -7.30 -4.87 40.04
N GLN A 40 -7.72 -3.63 40.34
CA GLN A 40 -8.86 -2.98 39.68
C GLN A 40 -8.62 -2.66 38.19
N ILE A 41 -7.35 -2.72 37.74
CA ILE A 41 -6.95 -2.53 36.35
C ILE A 41 -6.42 -3.85 35.74
N ASN A 42 -6.79 -5.02 36.28
CA ASN A 42 -6.36 -6.28 35.70
C ASN A 42 -7.01 -6.55 34.34
N LEU A 43 -6.22 -7.11 33.43
CA LEU A 43 -6.66 -7.70 32.16
C LEU A 43 -6.77 -9.22 32.31
N LYS A 44 -7.46 -9.89 31.37
CA LYS A 44 -7.67 -11.33 31.45
C LYS A 44 -6.57 -12.13 30.76
N TYR A 45 -6.07 -11.68 29.60
CA TYR A 45 -5.28 -12.53 28.72
C TYR A 45 -3.96 -11.95 28.21
N ALA A 46 -3.63 -10.70 28.56
CA ALA A 46 -2.45 -9.99 28.04
C ALA A 46 -1.08 -10.68 28.31
N ASP A 47 -0.89 -11.28 29.48
CA ASP A 47 0.29 -12.10 29.79
C ASP A 47 0.35 -13.41 28.99
N ARG A 48 -0.80 -14.02 28.73
CA ARG A 48 -0.93 -15.21 27.88
C ARG A 48 -0.67 -14.88 26.41
N ASP A 49 -1.15 -13.73 25.95
CA ASP A 49 -0.86 -13.18 24.63
C ASP A 49 0.66 -13.05 24.41
N ALA A 50 1.37 -12.45 25.37
CA ALA A 50 2.84 -12.38 25.37
C ALA A 50 3.50 -13.77 25.40
N GLU A 51 3.00 -14.71 26.21
CA GLU A 51 3.53 -16.07 26.28
C GLU A 51 3.36 -16.83 24.94
N ALA A 52 2.24 -16.65 24.27
CA ALA A 52 1.96 -17.29 23.00
C ALA A 52 2.85 -16.72 21.89
N LEU A 53 3.05 -15.40 21.83
CA LEU A 53 3.98 -14.79 20.87
C LEU A 53 5.44 -15.21 21.15
N TYR A 54 5.85 -15.29 22.42
CA TYR A 54 7.17 -15.78 22.80
C TYR A 54 7.43 -17.19 22.23
N LYS A 55 6.48 -18.12 22.42
CA LYS A 55 6.58 -19.48 21.86
C LYS A 55 6.58 -19.47 20.34
N MET A 56 5.79 -18.59 19.72
CA MET A 56 5.75 -18.44 18.27
C MET A 56 7.14 -18.04 17.73
N LEU A 57 7.78 -17.01 18.29
CA LEU A 57 9.09 -16.53 17.82
C LEU A 57 10.22 -17.55 17.98
N LEU A 58 10.17 -18.38 19.04
CA LEU A 58 11.13 -19.48 19.22
C LEU A 58 10.95 -20.60 18.20
N SER A 59 9.76 -20.75 17.63
CA SER A 59 9.46 -21.83 16.70
C SER A 59 10.16 -21.65 15.36
N PRO A 60 10.42 -22.74 14.60
CA PRO A 60 10.87 -22.65 13.20
C PRO A 60 10.02 -21.69 12.38
N THR A 61 8.70 -21.76 12.57
CA THR A 61 7.75 -20.94 11.83
C THR A 61 7.87 -19.46 12.14
N GLY A 62 8.04 -19.10 13.41
CA GLY A 62 8.20 -17.69 13.81
C GLY A 62 9.62 -17.16 13.70
N GLY A 63 10.51 -17.86 12.98
CA GLY A 63 11.86 -17.39 12.66
C GLY A 63 12.97 -17.93 13.57
N SER A 64 12.71 -18.89 14.47
CA SER A 64 13.75 -19.49 15.33
C SER A 64 14.61 -18.46 16.07
N PHE A 65 13.98 -17.49 16.72
CA PHE A 65 14.69 -16.52 17.54
C PHE A 65 15.48 -17.25 18.63
N GLN A 66 16.68 -16.75 18.95
CA GLN A 66 17.46 -17.30 20.06
C GLN A 66 16.81 -16.85 21.39
N ALA A 67 16.70 -17.76 22.35
CA ALA A 67 15.99 -17.47 23.60
C ALA A 67 16.63 -16.33 24.42
N ASP A 68 17.95 -16.16 24.35
CA ASP A 68 18.71 -15.06 24.96
C ASP A 68 18.64 -13.74 24.16
N HIS A 69 18.12 -13.80 22.93
CA HIS A 69 17.79 -12.63 22.11
C HIS A 69 16.32 -12.18 22.28
N ILE A 70 15.56 -12.81 23.19
CA ILE A 70 14.22 -12.35 23.56
C ILE A 70 14.18 -11.93 25.04
N CYS A 71 13.80 -10.67 25.29
CA CYS A 71 13.46 -10.18 26.62
C CYS A 71 11.93 -10.22 26.80
N LYS A 72 11.44 -11.25 27.50
CA LYS A 72 10.01 -11.37 27.85
C LYS A 72 9.79 -10.89 29.29
N LEU A 73 8.87 -9.96 29.49
CA LEU A 73 8.49 -9.44 30.80
C LEU A 73 6.98 -9.57 30.97
N THR A 74 6.54 -10.38 31.95
CA THR A 74 5.11 -10.56 32.22
C THR A 74 4.75 -10.26 33.65
N ASN A 75 3.55 -9.70 33.87
CA ASN A 75 2.98 -9.46 35.20
C ASN A 75 4.00 -8.79 36.15
N THR A 76 4.35 -9.44 37.28
CA THR A 76 5.29 -8.92 38.29
C THR A 76 6.67 -8.57 37.76
N GLU A 77 7.08 -9.13 36.62
CA GLU A 77 8.36 -8.82 35.97
C GLU A 77 8.29 -7.55 35.11
N ALA A 78 7.09 -7.19 34.63
CA ALA A 78 6.83 -6.06 33.74
C ALA A 78 6.69 -4.74 34.51
N THR A 79 7.68 -4.42 35.34
CA THR A 79 7.77 -3.15 36.07
C THR A 79 8.28 -2.03 35.16
N THR A 80 8.02 -0.77 35.53
CA THR A 80 8.58 0.42 34.86
C THR A 80 10.10 0.32 34.75
N GLY A 81 10.77 -0.11 35.82
CA GLY A 81 12.22 -0.28 35.85
C GLY A 81 12.73 -1.36 34.88
N ASN A 82 12.09 -2.53 34.86
CA ASN A 82 12.52 -3.64 34.00
C ASN A 82 12.28 -3.36 32.52
N ILE A 83 11.12 -2.78 32.17
CA ILE A 83 10.83 -2.39 30.79
C ILE A 83 11.78 -1.29 30.33
N THR A 84 12.05 -0.30 31.19
CA THR A 84 13.05 0.75 30.90
C THR A 84 14.44 0.15 30.66
N ASN A 85 14.87 -0.82 31.48
CA ASN A 85 16.14 -1.51 31.30
C ASN A 85 16.18 -2.31 29.99
N ALA A 86 15.08 -2.96 29.61
CA ALA A 86 14.98 -3.65 28.32
C ALA A 86 15.17 -2.63 27.16
N LEU A 87 14.44 -1.52 27.17
CA LEU A 87 14.55 -0.49 26.13
C LEU A 87 15.95 0.16 26.07
N ARG A 88 16.59 0.43 27.21
CA ARG A 88 17.86 1.19 27.28
C ARG A 88 19.12 0.35 27.19
N SER A 89 19.05 -0.93 27.56
CA SER A 89 20.22 -1.80 27.67
C SER A 89 20.12 -3.04 26.78
N PHE A 90 18.93 -3.63 26.67
CA PHE A 90 18.75 -4.80 25.83
C PHE A 90 18.71 -4.42 24.33
N LEU A 91 17.99 -3.36 23.95
CA LEU A 91 17.94 -2.87 22.56
C LEU A 91 19.24 -2.23 22.03
N LYS A 92 20.30 -2.19 22.83
CA LYS A 92 21.64 -1.79 22.36
C LYS A 92 22.44 -2.91 21.70
N LYS A 93 21.99 -4.15 21.88
CA LYS A 93 22.68 -5.35 21.39
C LYS A 93 22.49 -5.62 19.89
N PRO A 94 21.30 -5.38 19.28
CA PRO A 94 21.09 -5.61 17.86
C PRO A 94 21.99 -4.73 16.99
N ASP A 95 22.50 -5.29 15.90
CA ASP A 95 23.22 -4.54 14.86
C ASP A 95 22.24 -4.00 13.79
N ARG A 96 22.74 -3.24 12.82
CA ARG A 96 21.93 -2.51 11.84
C ARG A 96 21.06 -3.41 10.95
N ASP A 97 21.57 -4.58 10.58
CA ASP A 97 20.90 -5.51 9.66
C ASP A 97 19.89 -6.45 10.35
N ASP A 98 19.92 -6.50 11.69
CA ASP A 98 19.10 -7.37 12.52
C ASP A 98 17.61 -6.99 12.45
N LEU A 99 16.74 -7.97 12.70
CA LEU A 99 15.31 -7.74 12.87
C LEU A 99 14.98 -7.58 14.35
N VAL A 100 14.24 -6.53 14.69
CA VAL A 100 13.79 -6.29 16.06
C VAL A 100 12.27 -6.25 16.13
N ILE A 101 11.68 -7.10 16.98
CA ILE A 101 10.23 -7.12 17.26
C ILE A 101 9.98 -6.57 18.66
N ILE A 102 9.11 -5.56 18.79
CA ILE A 102 8.70 -5.01 20.08
C ILE A 102 7.20 -5.23 20.23
N TYR A 103 6.77 -6.00 21.21
CA TYR A 103 5.38 -6.33 21.46
C TYR A 103 4.91 -5.84 22.82
N PHE A 104 3.76 -5.17 22.85
CA PHE A 104 3.09 -4.71 24.07
C PHE A 104 1.63 -5.18 24.09
N ALA A 105 1.26 -5.95 25.11
CA ALA A 105 -0.12 -6.23 25.52
C ALA A 105 -0.33 -5.73 26.94
N CYS A 106 -0.83 -4.51 27.09
CA CYS A 106 -1.07 -3.86 28.38
C CYS A 106 -1.89 -2.57 28.22
N HIS A 107 -2.30 -1.98 29.35
CA HIS A 107 -2.96 -0.68 29.37
C HIS A 107 -2.02 0.46 28.94
N GLY A 108 -2.58 1.44 28.23
CA GLY A 108 -2.05 2.79 28.12
C GLY A 108 -3.06 3.78 28.70
N ALA A 109 -2.59 4.89 29.27
CA ALA A 109 -3.48 5.97 29.70
C ALA A 109 -2.79 7.34 29.57
N PRO A 110 -3.56 8.39 29.22
CA PRO A 110 -3.08 9.76 29.38
C PRO A 110 -2.96 10.12 30.87
N ASP A 111 -2.08 11.07 31.18
CA ASP A 111 -2.03 11.71 32.50
C ASP A 111 -3.35 12.48 32.74
N PRO A 112 -4.07 12.22 33.85
CA PRO A 112 -5.32 12.91 34.17
C PRO A 112 -5.22 14.44 34.22
N ASP A 113 -4.07 14.96 34.68
CA ASP A 113 -3.82 16.40 34.80
C ASP A 113 -3.23 16.99 33.52
N ARG A 114 -2.59 16.18 32.69
CA ARG A 114 -1.93 16.58 31.44
C ARG A 114 -2.19 15.58 30.31
N PRO A 115 -3.37 15.59 29.68
CA PRO A 115 -3.78 14.54 28.75
C PRO A 115 -2.89 14.34 27.51
N SER A 116 -2.05 15.33 27.17
CA SER A 116 -1.05 15.21 26.10
C SER A 116 0.14 14.30 26.45
N ASN A 117 0.36 14.00 27.72
CA ASN A 117 1.37 13.04 28.15
C ASN A 117 0.73 11.67 28.28
N ILE A 118 1.20 10.73 27.46
CA ILE A 118 0.65 9.38 27.43
C ILE A 118 1.67 8.41 28.03
N TYR A 119 1.16 7.49 28.83
CA TYR A 119 1.94 6.54 29.59
C TYR A 119 1.50 5.10 29.27
N LEU A 120 2.48 4.21 29.17
CA LEU A 120 2.28 2.78 29.24
C LEU A 120 2.15 2.39 30.71
N ILE A 121 1.04 1.74 31.07
CA ILE A 121 0.76 1.31 32.43
C ILE A 121 1.44 -0.04 32.65
N THR A 122 2.41 -0.02 33.55
CA THR A 122 3.24 -1.17 33.94
C THR A 122 2.69 -1.82 35.21
N HIS A 123 3.22 -2.98 35.58
CA HIS A 123 2.75 -3.74 36.74
C HIS A 123 2.70 -2.92 38.04
N ASP A 124 3.72 -2.10 38.27
CA ASP A 124 3.93 -1.29 39.48
C ASP A 124 3.41 0.16 39.34
N THR A 125 2.65 0.46 38.27
CA THR A 125 2.02 1.77 38.12
C THR A 125 0.94 1.98 39.18
N ASP A 126 1.05 3.07 39.95
CA ASP A 126 -0.04 3.53 40.82
C ASP A 126 -1.03 4.35 39.98
N PRO A 127 -2.30 3.91 39.82
CA PRO A 127 -3.30 4.63 39.03
C PRO A 127 -3.66 6.00 39.61
N ARG A 128 -3.27 6.30 40.86
CA ARG A 128 -3.42 7.62 41.49
C ARG A 128 -2.23 8.55 41.22
N ASN A 129 -1.12 8.01 40.70
CA ASN A 129 0.10 8.74 40.38
C ASN A 129 0.74 8.18 39.11
N ILE A 130 -0.01 8.19 38.00
CA ILE A 130 0.44 7.68 36.71
C ILE A 130 1.72 8.38 36.26
N ALA A 131 1.73 9.72 36.31
CA ALA A 131 2.87 10.52 35.84
C ALA A 131 4.19 10.22 36.57
N GLY A 132 4.13 9.82 37.84
CA GLY A 132 5.30 9.53 38.67
C GLY A 132 5.72 8.06 38.69
N THR A 133 4.89 7.12 38.22
CA THR A 133 5.13 5.68 38.38
C THR A 133 5.06 4.88 37.08
N ALA A 134 4.29 5.34 36.09
CA ALA A 134 4.15 4.69 34.80
C ALA A 134 5.30 5.02 33.85
N LEU A 135 5.45 4.25 32.77
CA LEU A 135 6.46 4.49 31.74
C LEU A 135 5.93 5.50 30.71
N PRO A 136 6.54 6.69 30.55
CA PRO A 136 6.11 7.61 29.50
C PRO A 136 6.30 6.96 28.12
N MET A 137 5.29 6.99 27.25
CA MET A 137 5.40 6.40 25.91
C MET A 137 6.49 7.08 25.07
N ARG A 138 6.81 8.36 25.34
CA ARG A 138 7.96 9.06 24.75
C ARG A 138 9.31 8.38 25.02
N GLU A 139 9.46 7.66 26.12
CA GLU A 139 10.70 6.90 26.38
C GLU A 139 10.84 5.75 25.37
N ILE A 140 9.73 5.11 24.98
CA ILE A 140 9.76 4.06 23.96
C ILE A 140 10.23 4.65 22.64
N SER A 141 9.62 5.76 22.21
CA SER A 141 9.99 6.49 20.99
C SER A 141 11.46 6.92 21.00
N LEU A 142 11.93 7.55 22.09
CA LEU A 142 13.32 7.99 22.24
C LEU A 142 14.32 6.83 22.16
N ASN A 143 14.03 5.69 22.79
CA ASN A 143 14.96 4.55 22.76
C ASN A 143 14.97 3.83 21.40
N VAL A 144 13.82 3.74 20.73
CA VAL A 144 13.76 3.23 19.35
C VAL A 144 14.51 4.17 18.40
N HIS A 145 14.44 5.48 18.59
CA HIS A 145 15.09 6.47 17.71
C HIS A 145 16.59 6.66 17.98
N GLU A 146 16.98 6.84 19.24
CA GLU A 146 18.35 7.27 19.59
C GLU A 146 19.28 6.12 19.95
N THR A 147 18.72 4.98 20.35
CA THR A 147 19.50 3.88 20.94
C THR A 147 19.56 2.65 20.05
N LEU A 148 18.48 2.32 19.36
CA LEU A 148 18.41 1.15 18.50
C LEU A 148 19.05 1.45 17.14
N LEU A 149 20.03 0.64 16.73
CA LEU A 149 20.73 0.78 15.45
C LEU A 149 20.08 0.00 14.30
N ALA A 150 19.22 -0.97 14.62
CA ALA A 150 18.56 -1.83 13.64
C ALA A 150 17.63 -1.02 12.72
N ASP A 151 17.77 -1.20 11.40
CA ASP A 151 16.93 -0.53 10.39
C ASP A 151 15.57 -1.25 10.20
N LYS A 152 15.42 -2.49 10.70
CA LYS A 152 14.21 -3.31 10.55
C LYS A 152 13.54 -3.51 11.92
N VAL A 153 12.60 -2.63 12.25
CA VAL A 153 11.91 -2.65 13.55
C VAL A 153 10.42 -2.85 13.33
N VAL A 154 9.83 -3.87 13.96
CA VAL A 154 8.40 -4.14 13.95
C VAL A 154 7.85 -3.98 15.35
N MET A 155 7.01 -2.98 15.57
CA MET A 155 6.28 -2.77 16.81
C MET A 155 4.85 -3.28 16.67
N LEU A 156 4.41 -4.08 17.62
CA LEU A 156 3.10 -4.69 17.69
C LEU A 156 2.44 -4.26 19.02
N ALA A 157 1.37 -3.49 18.95
CA ALA A 157 0.73 -2.89 20.10
C ALA A 157 -0.72 -3.38 20.24
N ASP A 158 -0.94 -4.35 21.12
CA ASP A 158 -2.27 -4.75 21.60
C ASP A 158 -2.63 -3.95 22.86
N THR A 159 -2.64 -2.62 22.72
CA THR A 159 -2.75 -1.68 23.83
C THR A 159 -4.00 -0.83 23.68
N CYS A 160 -5.18 -1.30 24.10
CA CYS A 160 -6.41 -0.49 24.06
C CYS A 160 -7.45 -0.87 25.12
N HIS A 161 -7.12 -0.63 26.40
CA HIS A 161 -8.11 -0.55 27.47
C HIS A 161 -7.90 0.74 28.30
N SER A 162 -8.31 1.90 27.80
CA SER A 162 -8.22 3.17 28.55
C SER A 162 -9.54 3.58 29.22
N ALA A 163 -10.65 2.88 28.97
CA ALA A 163 -11.99 3.26 29.45
C ALA A 163 -12.19 3.18 30.98
N GLY A 164 -11.30 2.49 31.72
CA GLY A 164 -11.48 2.21 33.15
C GLY A 164 -10.59 3.01 34.11
N ILE A 165 -9.42 3.49 33.68
CA ILE A 165 -8.42 4.07 34.61
C ILE A 165 -8.77 5.52 35.00
N ALA A 166 -9.39 6.28 34.09
CA ALA A 166 -9.81 7.66 34.31
C ALA A 166 -11.03 7.83 35.24
N GLN A 167 -11.77 6.77 35.56
CA GLN A 167 -12.96 6.86 36.43
C GLN A 167 -12.64 7.11 37.91
N SER A 168 -11.37 6.98 38.30
CA SER A 168 -10.92 7.15 39.69
C SER A 168 -10.81 8.62 40.13
N GLY A 169 -10.88 9.59 39.19
CA GLY A 169 -10.81 11.03 39.44
C GLY A 169 -11.98 11.76 38.79
N GLY A 170 -12.77 12.49 39.58
CA GLY A 170 -14.11 12.94 39.21
C GLY A 170 -14.25 13.77 37.93
N ARG A 171 -15.37 13.50 37.23
CA ARG A 171 -16.10 14.33 36.24
C ARG A 171 -15.32 14.86 35.02
N ARG A 172 -15.35 14.09 33.92
CA ARG A 172 -15.76 14.49 32.55
C ARG A 172 -15.85 13.25 31.65
N SER A 173 -16.60 13.37 30.55
CA SER A 173 -17.08 12.28 29.66
C SER A 173 -15.96 11.37 29.13
N LEU A 174 -16.19 10.05 29.20
CA LEU A 174 -15.23 8.96 28.99
C LEU A 174 -15.04 8.51 27.53
N ALA A 175 -15.73 9.11 26.56
CA ALA A 175 -15.67 8.69 25.16
C ALA A 175 -14.55 9.37 24.34
N ASP A 176 -13.93 10.44 24.85
CA ASP A 176 -12.95 11.25 24.10
C ASP A 176 -11.48 10.83 24.30
N GLN A 177 -11.17 9.91 25.23
CA GLN A 177 -9.78 9.70 25.70
C GLN A 177 -9.10 8.43 25.21
N SER A 178 -9.84 7.47 24.65
CA SER A 178 -9.24 6.31 23.96
C SER A 178 -8.41 6.75 22.74
N GLY A 179 -8.84 7.88 22.14
CA GLY A 179 -8.26 8.55 20.96
C GLY A 179 -6.75 8.75 21.02
N SER A 180 -6.25 9.18 22.17
CA SER A 180 -4.92 9.79 22.24
C SER A 180 -3.78 8.78 22.11
N ILE A 181 -3.97 7.52 22.52
CA ILE A 181 -2.88 6.52 22.56
C ILE A 181 -2.54 6.02 21.16
N ASN A 182 -3.54 5.54 20.40
CA ASN A 182 -3.26 5.07 19.04
C ASN A 182 -2.85 6.23 18.13
N GLN A 183 -3.41 7.42 18.33
CA GLN A 183 -2.95 8.62 17.62
C GLN A 183 -1.47 8.91 17.91
N TYR A 184 -1.03 8.82 19.18
CA TYR A 184 0.38 9.00 19.53
C TYR A 184 1.28 7.93 18.89
N LEU A 185 0.86 6.67 18.93
CA LEU A 185 1.59 5.58 18.29
C LEU A 185 1.69 5.79 16.76
N GLN A 186 0.61 6.25 16.12
CA GLN A 186 0.63 6.65 14.71
C GLN A 186 1.61 7.78 14.43
N GLU A 187 1.54 8.89 15.18
CA GLU A 187 2.48 10.02 15.03
C GLU A 187 3.95 9.57 15.19
N MET A 188 4.22 8.67 16.14
CA MET A 188 5.54 8.07 16.34
C MET A 188 6.00 7.26 15.11
N SER A 189 5.09 6.52 14.47
CA SER A 189 5.42 5.74 13.28
C SER A 189 5.78 6.61 12.08
N HIS A 190 5.15 7.79 11.92
CA HIS A 190 5.48 8.73 10.85
C HIS A 190 6.80 9.47 11.05
N ALA A 191 7.31 9.50 12.29
CA ALA A 191 8.54 10.23 12.63
C ALA A 191 9.83 9.43 12.37
N ASN A 192 9.76 8.12 12.15
CA ASN A 192 10.94 7.23 12.08
C ASN A 192 11.01 6.46 10.75
N ALA A 193 12.19 6.43 10.14
CA ALA A 193 12.47 5.52 9.03
C ALA A 193 12.67 4.08 9.55
N GLY A 194 12.08 3.07 8.89
CA GLY A 194 12.31 1.66 9.20
C GLY A 194 11.48 1.05 10.33
N LEU A 195 10.58 1.80 10.95
CA LEU A 195 9.64 1.31 11.96
C LEU A 195 8.29 0.95 11.32
N ALA A 196 7.93 -0.33 11.35
CA ALA A 196 6.57 -0.79 11.07
C ALA A 196 5.81 -0.90 12.39
N LEU A 197 4.68 -0.20 12.53
CA LEU A 197 3.86 -0.27 13.73
C LEU A 197 2.52 -0.93 13.39
N LEU A 198 2.09 -1.96 14.12
CA LEU A 198 0.73 -2.52 14.02
C LEU A 198 0.00 -2.28 15.34
N THR A 199 -1.08 -1.52 15.32
CA THR A 199 -1.94 -1.30 16.49
C THR A 199 -3.20 -2.14 16.40
N SER A 200 -3.71 -2.57 17.55
CA SER A 200 -4.89 -3.42 17.62
C SER A 200 -6.20 -2.74 17.21
N ALA A 201 -6.31 -1.42 17.36
CA ALA A 201 -7.54 -0.67 17.12
C ALA A 201 -7.27 0.75 16.57
N GLU A 202 -8.32 1.41 16.08
CA GLU A 202 -8.29 2.85 15.75
C GLU A 202 -8.31 3.71 17.02
N ALA A 203 -8.00 5.01 16.87
CA ALA A 203 -7.94 5.96 17.97
C ALA A 203 -9.19 5.92 18.87
N ASN A 204 -10.38 5.95 18.29
CA ASN A 204 -11.65 6.00 19.02
C ASN A 204 -12.23 4.61 19.38
N GLU A 205 -11.45 3.54 19.28
CA GLU A 205 -11.91 2.16 19.46
C GLU A 205 -11.27 1.47 20.67
N VAL A 206 -11.80 0.29 21.01
CA VAL A 206 -11.33 -0.54 22.13
C VAL A 206 -10.83 -1.89 21.62
N SER A 207 -9.79 -2.43 22.28
CA SER A 207 -9.38 -3.82 22.06
C SER A 207 -10.35 -4.76 22.76
N PHE A 208 -10.77 -5.83 22.09
CA PHE A 208 -11.58 -6.90 22.69
C PHE A 208 -10.73 -8.11 23.10
N GLU A 209 -11.07 -8.71 24.25
CA GLU A 209 -10.48 -9.95 24.76
C GLU A 209 -11.59 -10.91 25.23
N ASP A 210 -11.50 -12.20 24.88
CA ASP A 210 -12.54 -13.20 25.19
C ASP A 210 -12.00 -14.64 25.09
N GLN A 211 -12.64 -15.58 25.77
CA GLN A 211 -12.29 -17.00 25.75
C GLN A 211 -12.47 -17.64 24.36
N ARG A 212 -13.40 -17.12 23.54
CA ARG A 212 -13.68 -17.65 22.20
C ARG A 212 -12.48 -17.62 21.25
N TRP A 213 -11.51 -16.76 21.51
CA TRP A 213 -10.30 -16.64 20.70
C TRP A 213 -9.20 -17.51 21.30
N GLY A 214 -9.11 -18.77 20.84
CA GLY A 214 -8.02 -19.68 21.19
C GLY A 214 -7.89 -19.99 22.68
N ASP A 215 -9.01 -20.25 23.37
CA ASP A 215 -9.10 -20.48 24.82
C ASP A 215 -8.75 -19.27 25.71
N GLY A 216 -8.72 -18.06 25.13
CA GLY A 216 -8.57 -16.78 25.83
C GLY A 216 -7.39 -15.98 25.35
N HIS A 217 -7.67 -14.98 24.51
CA HIS A 217 -6.70 -14.05 23.92
C HIS A 217 -7.38 -12.70 23.62
N GLY A 218 -6.58 -11.65 23.42
CA GLY A 218 -7.01 -10.49 22.65
C GLY A 218 -7.31 -10.88 21.20
N VAL A 219 -8.38 -10.34 20.60
CA VAL A 219 -8.77 -10.68 19.21
C VAL A 219 -7.65 -10.37 18.21
N PHE A 220 -6.91 -9.29 18.43
CA PHE A 220 -5.77 -8.90 17.61
C PHE A 220 -4.66 -9.95 17.72
N THR A 221 -4.25 -10.29 18.94
CA THR A 221 -3.17 -11.26 19.16
C THR A 221 -3.55 -12.66 18.68
N HIS A 222 -4.81 -13.07 18.83
CA HIS A 222 -5.30 -14.33 18.29
C HIS A 222 -5.04 -14.47 16.78
N TYR A 223 -5.48 -13.46 16.01
CA TYR A 223 -5.29 -13.47 14.57
C TYR A 223 -3.84 -13.18 14.15
N LEU A 224 -3.07 -12.46 14.96
CA LEU A 224 -1.63 -12.30 14.76
C LEU A 224 -0.93 -13.66 14.79
N LEU A 225 -1.20 -14.47 15.82
CA LEU A 225 -0.60 -15.79 15.97
C LEU A 225 -1.03 -16.75 14.86
N GLN A 226 -2.32 -16.79 14.51
CA GLN A 226 -2.80 -17.61 13.40
C GLN A 226 -2.17 -17.20 12.07
N GLY A 227 -2.06 -15.89 11.82
CA GLY A 227 -1.42 -15.35 10.64
C GLY A 227 0.03 -15.80 10.53
N MET A 228 0.81 -15.63 11.60
CA MET A 228 2.21 -16.06 11.68
C MET A 228 2.38 -17.59 11.53
N GLN A 229 1.41 -18.38 11.99
CA GLN A 229 1.40 -19.84 11.79
C GLN A 229 1.15 -20.27 10.34
N GLY A 230 0.79 -19.33 9.46
CA GLY A 230 0.63 -19.55 8.03
C GLY A 230 -0.75 -19.24 7.50
N ALA A 231 -1.74 -18.89 8.34
CA ALA A 231 -3.05 -18.50 7.85
C ALA A 231 -3.01 -17.19 7.03
N ALA A 232 -1.94 -16.40 7.18
CA ALA A 232 -1.68 -15.21 6.39
C ALA A 232 -0.89 -15.48 5.10
N ASP A 233 -0.34 -16.68 4.85
CA ASP A 233 0.37 -17.02 3.60
C ASP A 233 -0.63 -17.20 2.45
N ARG A 234 -1.05 -16.08 1.86
CA ARG A 234 -2.12 -16.03 0.84
C ARG A 234 -1.65 -16.59 -0.50
N VAL A 235 -0.37 -16.42 -0.81
CA VAL A 235 0.22 -16.90 -2.06
C VAL A 235 0.74 -18.35 -1.98
N SER A 236 0.61 -18.98 -0.80
CA SER A 236 1.01 -20.37 -0.52
C SER A 236 2.46 -20.66 -0.90
N ASN A 237 3.34 -19.68 -0.68
CA ASN A 237 4.77 -19.79 -1.00
C ASN A 237 5.60 -20.25 0.21
N GLY A 238 4.96 -20.51 1.36
CA GLY A 238 5.59 -20.90 2.60
C GLY A 238 6.21 -19.74 3.37
N ILE A 239 5.92 -18.49 3.01
CA ILE A 239 6.43 -17.28 3.68
C ILE A 239 5.25 -16.39 4.02
N VAL A 240 5.19 -15.91 5.26
CA VAL A 240 4.27 -14.86 5.68
C VAL A 240 5.07 -13.56 5.78
N THR A 241 4.76 -12.61 4.91
CA THR A 241 5.30 -11.25 4.96
C THR A 241 4.59 -10.39 6.00
N LEU A 242 5.22 -9.29 6.42
CA LEU A 242 4.60 -8.33 7.33
C LEU A 242 3.31 -7.72 6.74
N GLY A 243 3.30 -7.46 5.44
CA GLY A 243 2.12 -7.00 4.72
C GLY A 243 0.98 -8.01 4.75
N GLU A 244 1.24 -9.27 4.45
CA GLU A 244 0.24 -10.35 4.51
C GLU A 244 -0.30 -10.57 5.92
N LEU A 245 0.60 -10.57 6.91
CA LEU A 245 0.24 -10.72 8.32
C LEU A 245 -0.72 -9.61 8.75
N PHE A 246 -0.41 -8.36 8.40
CA PHE A 246 -1.26 -7.24 8.74
C PHE A 246 -2.66 -7.33 8.12
N GLU A 247 -2.76 -7.62 6.81
CA GLU A 247 -4.08 -7.71 6.16
C GLU A 247 -4.91 -8.86 6.74
N TYR A 248 -4.28 -10.01 6.99
CA TYR A 248 -4.94 -11.13 7.65
C TYR A 248 -5.48 -10.74 9.03
N VAL A 249 -4.66 -10.08 9.86
CA VAL A 249 -5.08 -9.64 11.19
C VAL A 249 -6.24 -8.64 11.08
N ARG A 250 -6.11 -7.63 10.22
CA ARG A 250 -7.11 -6.57 10.07
C ARG A 250 -8.46 -7.11 9.64
N GLU A 251 -8.52 -7.92 8.59
CA GLU A 251 -9.78 -8.46 8.07
C GLU A 251 -10.50 -9.33 9.10
N ASN A 252 -9.78 -10.22 9.77
CA ASN A 252 -10.38 -11.16 10.71
C ASN A 252 -10.80 -10.46 12.01
N VAL A 253 -10.01 -9.51 12.53
CA VAL A 253 -10.40 -8.71 13.70
C VAL A 253 -11.66 -7.89 13.41
N LYS A 254 -11.73 -7.21 12.26
CA LYS A 254 -12.93 -6.45 11.86
C LYS A 254 -14.16 -7.35 11.81
N ARG A 255 -14.04 -8.50 11.13
CA ARG A 255 -15.15 -9.43 10.97
C ARG A 255 -15.66 -9.97 12.32
N ASP A 256 -14.75 -10.40 13.19
CA ASP A 256 -15.10 -11.07 14.45
C ASP A 256 -15.56 -10.14 15.58
N THR A 257 -15.28 -8.85 15.43
CA THR A 257 -15.74 -7.80 16.35
C THR A 257 -16.99 -7.10 15.86
N ASP A 258 -17.63 -7.58 14.78
CA ASP A 258 -18.73 -6.90 14.10
C ASP A 258 -18.36 -5.46 13.71
N TYR A 259 -17.15 -5.26 13.18
CA TYR A 259 -16.59 -3.97 12.76
C TYR A 259 -16.51 -2.94 13.90
N LYS A 260 -16.27 -3.39 15.14
CA LYS A 260 -16.07 -2.52 16.31
C LYS A 260 -14.60 -2.28 16.66
N GLN A 261 -13.69 -3.00 16.00
CA GLN A 261 -12.25 -2.88 16.17
C GLN A 261 -11.57 -3.00 14.80
N HIS A 262 -10.72 -2.03 14.50
CA HIS A 262 -10.00 -1.88 13.24
C HIS A 262 -8.50 -1.77 13.52
N PRO A 263 -7.74 -2.86 13.35
CA PRO A 263 -6.29 -2.79 13.41
C PRO A 263 -5.73 -1.82 12.36
N LEU A 264 -4.70 -1.08 12.74
CA LEU A 264 -4.02 -0.13 11.87
C LEU A 264 -2.55 -0.43 11.73
N ILE A 265 -1.97 0.00 10.63
CA ILE A 265 -0.53 -0.02 10.41
C ILE A 265 -0.03 1.43 10.35
N GLY A 266 0.91 1.75 11.24
CA GLY A 266 1.59 3.02 11.31
C GLY A 266 2.87 3.01 10.46
N SER A 267 3.04 4.11 9.72
CA SER A 267 4.12 4.46 8.79
C SER A 267 3.94 3.99 7.35
N ASP A 268 4.20 4.91 6.40
CA ASP A 268 4.22 4.66 4.95
C ASP A 268 5.61 4.20 4.45
N ILE A 269 6.57 3.96 5.36
CA ILE A 269 8.02 3.89 5.05
C ILE A 269 8.63 2.50 5.33
N PHE A 270 7.87 1.54 5.86
CA PHE A 270 8.40 0.20 6.14
C PHE A 270 8.28 -0.76 4.95
N ASP A 271 9.17 -1.75 4.88
CA ASP A 271 9.17 -2.80 3.85
C ASP A 271 8.05 -3.82 4.13
N ARG A 272 6.98 -3.78 3.32
CA ARG A 272 5.85 -4.72 3.45
C ARG A 272 6.21 -6.14 3.03
N ASP A 273 7.28 -6.34 2.26
CA ASP A 273 7.76 -7.65 1.82
C ASP A 273 8.69 -8.30 2.86
N LEU A 274 8.93 -7.64 4.01
CA LEU A 274 9.72 -8.17 5.12
C LEU A 274 9.14 -9.51 5.60
N PRO A 275 9.88 -10.64 5.50
CA PRO A 275 9.41 -11.93 5.98
C PRO A 275 9.31 -11.95 7.51
N ILE A 276 8.16 -12.34 8.05
CA ILE A 276 7.89 -12.43 9.49
C ILE A 276 7.73 -13.89 9.94
N SER A 277 7.31 -14.80 9.05
CA SER A 277 7.22 -16.23 9.38
C SER A 277 7.49 -17.10 8.15
N ILE A 278 7.98 -18.33 8.37
CA ILE A 278 8.28 -19.32 7.32
C ILE A 278 7.52 -20.60 7.64
N VAL A 279 6.54 -20.95 6.82
CA VAL A 279 5.66 -22.10 7.01
C VAL A 279 6.24 -23.29 6.24
N ASN A 280 6.42 -24.44 6.91
CA ASN A 280 6.96 -25.63 6.28
C ASN A 280 6.02 -26.11 5.16
N TYR A 281 6.45 -25.93 3.91
CA TYR A 281 5.84 -26.55 2.75
C TYR A 281 6.07 -28.08 2.83
N GLN A 282 5.01 -28.87 3.08
CA GLN A 282 5.07 -30.29 2.72
C GLN A 282 5.14 -30.35 1.19
N ALA A 283 6.31 -30.72 0.68
CA ALA A 283 6.55 -30.90 -0.74
C ALA A 283 5.44 -31.75 -1.37
N ALA A 284 4.77 -31.19 -2.39
CA ALA A 284 3.95 -31.98 -3.28
C ALA A 284 4.74 -33.20 -3.80
N PRO A 285 4.12 -34.39 -3.94
CA PRO A 285 4.82 -35.56 -4.44
C PRO A 285 5.39 -35.27 -5.84
N ALA A 286 6.63 -35.73 -6.05
CA ALA A 286 7.43 -35.47 -7.23
C ALA A 286 6.62 -35.60 -8.54
N VAL A 287 6.72 -34.57 -9.39
CA VAL A 287 6.26 -34.59 -10.78
C VAL A 287 6.89 -35.79 -11.49
N PRO A 288 6.12 -36.66 -12.17
CA PRO A 288 6.69 -37.75 -12.94
C PRO A 288 7.53 -37.18 -14.09
N THR A 289 8.71 -37.75 -14.28
CA THR A 289 9.70 -37.38 -15.29
C THR A 289 9.06 -37.29 -16.68
N PRO A 290 9.40 -36.28 -17.52
CA PRO A 290 8.86 -36.22 -18.88
C PRO A 290 9.31 -37.43 -19.69
N ALA A 291 8.36 -38.13 -20.30
CA ALA A 291 8.65 -39.16 -21.29
C ALA A 291 9.39 -38.54 -22.48
N THR A 292 10.45 -39.21 -22.91
CA THR A 292 11.27 -38.90 -24.08
C THR A 292 10.43 -38.92 -25.36
N VAL A 293 10.31 -37.76 -26.02
CA VAL A 293 9.82 -37.65 -27.40
C VAL A 293 11.03 -37.74 -28.34
N PRO A 294 11.00 -38.57 -29.40
CA PRO A 294 12.13 -38.74 -30.30
C PRO A 294 12.30 -37.53 -31.23
N ALA A 295 13.57 -37.22 -31.53
CA ALA A 295 13.99 -36.10 -32.36
C ALA A 295 13.43 -36.17 -33.80
N PRO A 296 13.02 -35.03 -34.41
CA PRO A 296 12.68 -34.99 -35.82
C PRO A 296 13.94 -34.94 -36.70
N THR A 297 13.89 -35.71 -37.79
CA THR A 297 14.86 -35.77 -38.89
C THR A 297 14.88 -34.46 -39.70
N PRO A 298 16.02 -34.01 -40.26
CA PRO A 298 16.11 -32.69 -40.88
C PRO A 298 15.51 -32.69 -42.30
N ALA A 299 14.58 -31.76 -42.54
CA ALA A 299 14.10 -31.44 -43.90
C ALA A 299 14.89 -30.27 -44.48
N ALA A 300 15.25 -30.40 -45.75
CA ALA A 300 16.13 -29.52 -46.51
C ALA A 300 15.59 -28.10 -46.72
N ALA A 301 16.51 -27.13 -46.74
CA ALA A 301 16.25 -25.72 -47.01
C ALA A 301 15.84 -25.46 -48.47
N PRO A 302 14.93 -24.51 -48.74
CA PRO A 302 14.83 -23.87 -50.05
C PRO A 302 15.70 -22.61 -50.12
N ALA A 303 16.26 -22.38 -51.31
CA ALA A 303 17.10 -21.25 -51.69
C ALA A 303 16.31 -19.91 -51.77
N PRO A 304 16.99 -18.74 -51.73
CA PRO A 304 16.33 -17.44 -51.63
C PRO A 304 15.89 -16.93 -53.00
N GLN A 305 14.70 -16.31 -53.07
CA GLN A 305 14.21 -15.55 -54.22
C GLN A 305 13.47 -14.27 -53.77
N PRO A 306 13.40 -13.24 -54.64
CA PRO A 306 13.71 -11.87 -54.26
C PRO A 306 12.54 -11.05 -53.73
N SER A 307 12.91 -10.02 -52.97
CA SER A 307 12.09 -8.91 -52.51
C SER A 307 11.15 -8.37 -53.60
N SER A 308 9.86 -8.51 -53.37
CA SER A 308 8.83 -7.65 -53.97
C SER A 308 8.07 -6.98 -52.83
N GLN A 309 8.21 -5.65 -52.72
CA GLN A 309 7.32 -4.84 -51.90
C GLN A 309 5.89 -4.97 -52.44
N PRO A 310 4.87 -5.16 -51.57
CA PRO A 310 3.52 -4.75 -51.90
C PRO A 310 3.31 -3.30 -51.50
N ALA A 311 2.73 -2.56 -52.44
CA ALA A 311 2.45 -1.15 -52.41
C ALA A 311 1.63 -0.71 -51.18
N ALA A 312 1.88 0.53 -50.76
CA ALA A 312 1.06 1.28 -49.84
C ALA A 312 -0.40 1.27 -50.29
N SER A 313 -1.26 0.58 -49.54
CA SER A 313 -2.69 0.82 -49.58
C SER A 313 -2.96 2.09 -48.77
N THR A 314 -3.03 3.23 -49.46
CA THR A 314 -3.66 4.44 -48.96
C THR A 314 -5.15 4.16 -48.75
N SER A 315 -5.51 3.64 -47.58
CA SER A 315 -6.86 3.78 -47.08
C SER A 315 -7.06 5.25 -46.77
N GLN A 316 -7.76 5.95 -47.67
CA GLN A 316 -8.31 7.27 -47.36
C GLN A 316 -9.15 7.13 -46.09
N ALA A 317 -8.64 7.66 -44.98
CA ALA A 317 -9.42 7.85 -43.77
C ALA A 317 -10.61 8.73 -44.12
N ALA A 318 -11.82 8.21 -43.91
CA ALA A 318 -13.00 9.06 -43.82
C ALA A 318 -12.72 10.16 -42.78
N PRO A 319 -13.23 11.39 -42.96
CA PRO A 319 -13.03 12.45 -41.99
C PRO A 319 -13.55 11.96 -40.63
N PHE A 320 -12.64 11.83 -39.67
CA PHE A 320 -12.97 11.47 -38.31
C PHE A 320 -13.93 12.55 -37.80
N THR A 321 -15.20 12.17 -37.59
CA THR A 321 -16.16 13.11 -37.00
C THR A 321 -15.77 13.20 -35.53
N ALA A 322 -15.44 14.40 -35.07
CA ALA A 322 -15.11 14.62 -33.66
C ALA A 322 -16.23 14.05 -32.78
N LEU A 323 -15.85 13.25 -31.78
CA LEU A 323 -16.83 12.64 -30.87
C LEU A 323 -17.53 13.74 -30.06
N PRO A 324 -18.81 13.55 -29.68
CA PRO A 324 -19.55 14.52 -28.88
C PRO A 324 -18.83 14.79 -27.55
N THR A 325 -18.74 16.07 -27.17
CA THR A 325 -18.22 16.48 -25.86
C THR A 325 -19.29 17.15 -25.01
N ARG A 326 -19.09 17.10 -23.70
CA ARG A 326 -19.94 17.70 -22.70
C ARG A 326 -19.08 18.35 -21.62
N GLN A 327 -19.39 19.59 -21.26
CA GLN A 327 -18.77 20.24 -20.11
C GLN A 327 -19.62 20.07 -18.84
N VAL A 328 -18.96 19.75 -17.75
CA VAL A 328 -19.51 19.71 -16.40
C VAL A 328 -18.96 20.91 -15.63
N ASN A 329 -19.83 21.86 -15.30
CA ASN A 329 -19.43 23.05 -14.55
C ASN A 329 -19.31 22.71 -13.05
N LEU A 330 -18.15 22.97 -12.46
CA LEU A 330 -17.89 22.76 -11.02
C LEU A 330 -18.05 24.05 -10.19
N GLY A 331 -18.36 25.18 -10.84
CA GLY A 331 -18.39 26.50 -10.23
C GLY A 331 -17.07 27.26 -10.40
N ASN A 332 -17.11 28.57 -10.12
CA ASN A 332 -15.94 29.46 -10.14
C ASN A 332 -15.10 29.44 -11.43
N GLY A 333 -15.74 29.16 -12.58
CA GLY A 333 -15.06 29.07 -13.88
C GLY A 333 -14.27 27.78 -14.10
N VAL A 334 -14.36 26.80 -13.20
CA VAL A 334 -13.73 25.48 -13.34
C VAL A 334 -14.74 24.49 -13.93
N SER A 335 -14.31 23.72 -14.92
CA SER A 335 -15.14 22.68 -15.55
C SER A 335 -14.34 21.42 -15.88
N ILE A 336 -15.05 20.30 -15.99
CA ILE A 336 -14.52 19.04 -16.53
C ILE A 336 -15.09 18.86 -17.93
N GLU A 337 -14.23 18.66 -18.91
CA GLU A 337 -14.65 18.27 -20.26
C GLU A 337 -14.69 16.75 -20.37
N LEU A 338 -15.85 16.23 -20.75
CA LEU A 338 -16.11 14.83 -21.00
C LEU A 338 -16.29 14.60 -22.50
N ILE A 339 -15.85 13.45 -22.98
CA ILE A 339 -16.07 13.00 -24.36
C ILE A 339 -16.85 11.68 -24.35
N GLU A 340 -17.78 11.53 -25.28
CA GLU A 340 -18.56 10.31 -25.46
C GLU A 340 -17.77 9.28 -26.24
N ILE A 341 -17.34 8.21 -25.57
CA ILE A 341 -16.68 7.08 -26.19
C ILE A 341 -17.75 6.14 -26.76
N PRO A 342 -17.71 5.81 -28.07
CA PRO A 342 -18.72 4.96 -28.68
C PRO A 342 -18.58 3.51 -28.21
N ALA A 343 -19.73 2.84 -28.11
CA ALA A 343 -19.76 1.40 -27.87
C ALA A 343 -18.96 0.66 -28.96
N GLY A 344 -18.25 -0.40 -28.57
CA GLY A 344 -17.41 -1.13 -29.51
C GLY A 344 -16.85 -2.40 -28.90
N SER A 345 -15.97 -3.06 -29.64
CA SER A 345 -15.26 -4.25 -29.15
C SER A 345 -13.79 -4.17 -29.55
N PHE A 346 -12.92 -4.63 -28.67
CA PHE A 346 -11.48 -4.61 -28.88
C PHE A 346 -10.81 -5.84 -28.27
N MET A 347 -9.54 -6.05 -28.62
CA MET A 347 -8.70 -7.07 -27.99
C MET A 347 -7.97 -6.46 -26.79
N MET A 348 -8.39 -6.83 -25.58
CA MET A 348 -7.77 -6.40 -24.33
C MET A 348 -6.55 -7.26 -23.99
N GLY A 349 -5.49 -6.62 -23.48
CA GLY A 349 -4.20 -7.24 -23.23
C GLY A 349 -3.27 -7.20 -24.45
N SER A 350 -2.12 -7.87 -24.33
CA SER A 350 -1.09 -7.85 -25.38
C SER A 350 -0.78 -9.26 -25.91
N PRO A 351 -0.49 -9.40 -27.22
CA PRO A 351 -0.03 -10.67 -27.77
C PRO A 351 1.40 -10.95 -27.30
N LYS A 352 1.78 -12.24 -27.23
CA LYS A 352 3.15 -12.65 -26.83
C LYS A 352 4.25 -12.10 -27.74
N THR A 353 3.91 -11.69 -28.95
CA THR A 353 4.81 -11.08 -29.93
C THR A 353 5.02 -9.59 -29.69
N GLU A 354 4.23 -8.96 -28.83
CA GLU A 354 4.40 -7.56 -28.48
C GLU A 354 5.69 -7.37 -27.65
N PRO A 355 6.56 -6.42 -28.02
CA PRO A 355 7.75 -6.12 -27.23
C PRO A 355 7.41 -5.77 -25.78
N LYS A 356 8.14 -6.37 -24.83
CA LYS A 356 7.96 -6.18 -23.38
C LYS A 356 6.59 -6.64 -22.85
N HIS A 357 5.90 -7.53 -23.56
CA HIS A 357 4.73 -8.28 -23.07
C HIS A 357 4.97 -8.88 -21.67
N LEU A 358 3.98 -8.79 -20.80
CA LEU A 358 3.99 -9.41 -19.48
C LEU A 358 2.90 -10.49 -19.38
N PRO A 359 3.14 -11.59 -18.63
CA PRO A 359 2.13 -12.64 -18.42
C PRO A 359 0.82 -12.13 -17.80
N THR A 360 0.86 -11.05 -17.02
CA THR A 360 -0.32 -10.42 -16.41
C THR A 360 -1.25 -9.73 -17.42
N GLU A 361 -0.75 -9.49 -18.63
CA GLU A 361 -1.46 -8.91 -19.78
C GLU A 361 -2.12 -9.99 -20.65
N ALA A 362 -2.02 -11.26 -20.24
CA ALA A 362 -2.53 -12.41 -20.97
C ALA A 362 -3.65 -13.13 -20.19
N PRO A 363 -4.49 -13.93 -20.86
CA PRO A 363 -4.59 -14.04 -22.32
C PRO A 363 -5.18 -12.78 -22.94
N GLN A 364 -4.77 -12.48 -24.17
CA GLN A 364 -5.48 -11.51 -24.97
C GLN A 364 -6.89 -12.05 -25.24
N HIS A 365 -7.92 -11.22 -25.04
CA HIS A 365 -9.31 -11.63 -25.17
C HIS A 365 -10.16 -10.48 -25.71
N SER A 366 -11.30 -10.81 -26.32
CA SER A 366 -12.23 -9.81 -26.86
C SER A 366 -13.14 -9.29 -25.75
N VAL A 367 -13.26 -7.98 -25.65
CA VAL A 367 -14.14 -7.29 -24.71
C VAL A 367 -15.04 -6.33 -25.48
N SER A 368 -16.32 -6.34 -25.19
CA SER A 368 -17.31 -5.38 -25.69
C SER A 368 -17.56 -4.32 -24.63
N VAL A 369 -17.41 -3.04 -24.98
CA VAL A 369 -17.62 -1.91 -24.07
C VAL A 369 -18.84 -1.13 -24.57
N SER A 370 -19.75 -0.81 -23.65
CA SER A 370 -20.89 0.08 -23.95
C SER A 370 -20.41 1.51 -24.19
N SER A 371 -21.27 2.40 -24.67
CA SER A 371 -20.92 3.82 -24.74
C SER A 371 -20.88 4.44 -23.34
N PHE A 372 -19.97 5.38 -23.10
CA PHE A 372 -19.83 6.08 -21.82
C PHE A 372 -19.15 7.44 -22.01
N TYR A 373 -19.31 8.34 -21.05
CA TYR A 373 -18.49 9.55 -20.98
C TYR A 373 -17.19 9.27 -20.24
N ILE A 374 -16.09 9.88 -20.68
CA ILE A 374 -14.82 9.93 -19.92
C ILE A 374 -14.22 11.33 -19.98
N SER A 375 -13.54 11.77 -18.92
CA SER A 375 -12.82 13.06 -18.98
C SER A 375 -11.69 13.01 -20.01
N THR A 376 -11.60 14.07 -20.82
CA THR A 376 -10.64 14.18 -21.93
C THR A 376 -9.19 14.17 -21.44
N THR A 377 -9.00 14.61 -20.21
CA THR A 377 -7.73 14.64 -19.47
C THR A 377 -7.86 13.98 -18.10
N LEU A 378 -6.72 13.82 -17.42
CA LEU A 378 -6.64 13.59 -15.97
C LEU A 378 -7.37 14.70 -15.20
N ILE A 379 -7.96 14.38 -14.04
CA ILE A 379 -8.53 15.39 -13.16
C ILE A 379 -7.43 16.36 -12.71
N THR A 380 -7.68 17.65 -12.83
CA THR A 380 -6.71 18.69 -12.47
C THR A 380 -6.80 19.06 -11.00
N GLN A 381 -5.75 19.71 -10.49
CA GLN A 381 -5.74 20.22 -9.12
C GLN A 381 -6.83 21.27 -8.87
N ALA A 382 -7.12 22.14 -9.85
CA ALA A 382 -8.23 23.09 -9.74
C ALA A 382 -9.59 22.40 -9.67
N GLN A 383 -9.81 21.35 -10.47
CA GLN A 383 -11.04 20.56 -10.43
C GLN A 383 -11.18 19.82 -9.10
N TRP A 384 -10.11 19.19 -8.63
CA TRP A 384 -10.02 18.56 -7.31
C TRP A 384 -10.42 19.53 -6.21
N GLN A 385 -9.80 20.70 -6.17
CA GLN A 385 -10.03 21.69 -5.13
C GLN A 385 -11.49 22.16 -5.05
N GLN A 386 -12.19 22.31 -6.19
CA GLN A 386 -13.61 22.66 -6.18
C GLN A 386 -14.45 21.55 -5.53
N VAL A 387 -14.26 20.29 -5.95
CA VAL A 387 -15.04 19.14 -5.44
C VAL A 387 -14.68 18.81 -3.99
N ALA A 388 -13.42 18.96 -3.59
CA ALA A 388 -12.98 18.80 -2.21
C ALA A 388 -13.65 19.82 -1.27
N GLY A 389 -14.01 21.01 -1.78
CA GLY A 389 -14.75 22.03 -1.04
C GLY A 389 -16.26 21.78 -0.92
N TRP A 390 -16.81 20.79 -1.63
CA TRP A 390 -18.22 20.40 -1.51
C TRP A 390 -18.48 19.57 -0.24
N PRO A 391 -19.75 19.39 0.17
CA PRO A 391 -20.08 18.55 1.32
C PRO A 391 -19.47 17.15 1.24
N THR A 392 -18.97 16.68 2.38
CA THR A 392 -18.39 15.33 2.51
C THR A 392 -19.48 14.26 2.51
N ILE A 393 -19.21 13.14 1.83
CA ILE A 393 -20.07 11.96 1.81
C ILE A 393 -19.49 10.91 2.76
N ASP A 394 -18.34 10.31 2.40
CA ASP A 394 -17.69 9.24 3.15
C ASP A 394 -16.30 9.66 3.65
N GLU A 395 -15.50 10.29 2.79
CA GLU A 395 -14.10 10.63 3.07
C GLU A 395 -13.83 12.15 3.07
N THR A 396 -13.04 12.64 4.03
CA THR A 396 -12.60 14.05 4.02
C THR A 396 -11.44 14.23 3.03
N LEU A 397 -11.65 15.03 1.99
CA LEU A 397 -10.62 15.31 0.99
C LEU A 397 -9.71 16.47 1.42
N ASN A 398 -8.39 16.25 1.44
CA ASN A 398 -7.42 17.35 1.49
C ASN A 398 -7.51 18.15 0.18
N PRO A 399 -7.79 19.47 0.20
CA PRO A 399 -7.95 20.26 -1.03
C PRO A 399 -6.64 20.48 -1.80
N LEU A 400 -5.47 20.30 -1.18
CA LEU A 400 -4.15 20.54 -1.78
C LEU A 400 -3.16 19.39 -1.45
N PRO A 401 -3.40 18.15 -1.92
CA PRO A 401 -2.58 16.99 -1.55
C PRO A 401 -1.32 16.83 -2.42
N SER A 402 -1.30 17.44 -3.61
CA SER A 402 -0.27 17.23 -4.63
C SER A 402 1.14 17.65 -4.20
N ARG A 403 2.14 16.89 -4.67
CA ARG A 403 3.57 17.21 -4.56
C ARG A 403 3.95 18.37 -5.46
N PHE A 404 3.47 18.36 -6.71
CA PHE A 404 3.74 19.40 -7.69
C PHE A 404 2.52 20.31 -7.76
N THR A 405 2.71 21.62 -7.65
CA THR A 405 1.59 22.56 -7.53
C THR A 405 1.32 23.29 -8.83
N GLY A 406 0.07 23.27 -9.30
CA GLY A 406 -0.39 24.09 -10.41
C GLY A 406 -1.81 23.70 -10.86
N ASP A 407 -2.67 24.69 -11.09
CA ASP A 407 -4.10 24.50 -11.34
C ASP A 407 -4.43 23.51 -12.46
N ASN A 408 -3.61 23.50 -13.51
CA ASN A 408 -3.76 22.64 -14.68
C ASN A 408 -2.87 21.39 -14.64
N LEU A 409 -2.13 21.15 -13.55
CA LEU A 409 -1.43 19.89 -13.33
C LEU A 409 -2.44 18.81 -12.90
N PRO A 410 -2.17 17.53 -13.17
CA PRO A 410 -2.99 16.45 -12.65
C PRO A 410 -2.97 16.45 -11.12
N ILE A 411 -4.08 16.06 -10.52
CA ILE A 411 -4.13 15.71 -9.11
C ILE A 411 -3.34 14.42 -8.87
N GLU A 412 -2.49 14.41 -7.85
CA GLU A 412 -1.73 13.24 -7.39
C GLU A 412 -1.59 13.25 -5.87
N GLN A 413 -0.96 12.22 -5.30
CA GLN A 413 -0.96 11.99 -3.84
C GLN A 413 -2.36 11.80 -3.24
N ILE A 414 -3.24 11.19 -4.04
CA ILE A 414 -4.58 10.78 -3.62
C ILE A 414 -4.70 9.26 -3.66
N SER A 415 -5.43 8.72 -2.70
CA SER A 415 -5.78 7.32 -2.59
C SER A 415 -6.94 6.98 -3.52
N TRP A 416 -7.16 5.69 -3.77
CA TRP A 416 -8.31 5.20 -4.52
C TRP A 416 -9.63 5.58 -3.85
N PHE A 417 -9.70 5.53 -2.51
CA PHE A 417 -10.90 5.90 -1.75
C PHE A 417 -11.24 7.38 -1.93
N GLU A 418 -10.23 8.25 -1.88
CA GLU A 418 -10.42 9.69 -2.11
C GLU A 418 -10.83 9.99 -3.58
N ALA A 419 -10.37 9.19 -4.54
CA ALA A 419 -10.83 9.28 -5.93
C ALA A 419 -12.31 8.85 -6.08
N ILE A 420 -12.74 7.82 -5.35
CA ILE A 420 -14.15 7.39 -5.30
C ILE A 420 -15.02 8.47 -4.66
N GLU A 421 -14.59 9.07 -3.54
CA GLU A 421 -15.29 10.19 -2.89
C GLU A 421 -15.47 11.37 -3.86
N PHE A 422 -14.43 11.72 -4.63
CA PHE A 422 -14.55 12.74 -5.67
C PHE A 422 -15.66 12.40 -6.68
N CYS A 423 -15.70 11.16 -7.16
CA CYS A 423 -16.74 10.70 -8.08
C CYS A 423 -18.14 10.73 -7.45
N GLN A 424 -18.28 10.34 -6.18
CA GLN A 424 -19.56 10.37 -5.46
C GLN A 424 -20.07 11.81 -5.30
N ARG A 425 -19.20 12.75 -4.90
CA ARG A 425 -19.56 14.18 -4.80
C ARG A 425 -19.94 14.77 -6.15
N LEU A 426 -19.20 14.45 -7.20
CA LEU A 426 -19.54 14.85 -8.57
C LEU A 426 -20.90 14.29 -9.00
N SER A 427 -21.20 13.07 -8.61
CA SER A 427 -22.50 12.45 -8.88
C SER A 427 -23.64 13.17 -8.17
N GLN A 428 -23.46 13.46 -6.89
CA GLN A 428 -24.44 14.18 -6.08
C GLN A 428 -24.69 15.59 -6.62
N HIS A 429 -23.64 16.29 -7.07
CA HIS A 429 -23.75 17.66 -7.57
C HIS A 429 -24.49 17.76 -8.90
N THR A 430 -24.32 16.77 -9.78
CA THR A 430 -24.79 16.83 -11.18
C THR A 430 -26.05 16.01 -11.44
N GLY A 431 -26.37 15.05 -10.56
CA GLY A 431 -27.43 14.07 -10.77
C GLY A 431 -27.09 12.96 -11.77
N ILE A 432 -25.84 12.87 -12.23
CA ILE A 432 -25.34 11.83 -13.14
C ILE A 432 -24.41 10.92 -12.37
N THR A 433 -24.44 9.62 -12.63
CA THR A 433 -23.51 8.69 -11.96
C THR A 433 -22.11 8.80 -12.56
N TYR A 434 -21.15 9.21 -11.74
CA TYR A 434 -19.72 9.22 -12.02
C TYR A 434 -19.00 8.17 -11.18
N ARG A 435 -17.94 7.61 -11.75
CA ARG A 435 -17.05 6.62 -11.11
C ARG A 435 -15.66 6.66 -11.74
N LEU A 436 -14.74 5.88 -11.19
CA LEU A 436 -13.50 5.53 -11.87
C LEU A 436 -13.80 4.64 -13.10
N PRO A 437 -13.00 4.71 -14.17
CA PRO A 437 -13.13 3.80 -15.30
C PRO A 437 -12.94 2.35 -14.82
N SER A 438 -13.65 1.41 -15.46
CA SER A 438 -13.19 0.04 -15.42
C SER A 438 -11.87 -0.05 -16.17
N GLU A 439 -11.07 -1.06 -15.89
CA GLU A 439 -9.83 -1.27 -16.60
C GLU A 439 -10.05 -1.52 -18.09
N ALA A 440 -11.12 -2.22 -18.43
CA ALA A 440 -11.52 -2.47 -19.81
C ALA A 440 -11.88 -1.17 -20.53
N GLU A 441 -12.66 -0.29 -19.89
CA GLU A 441 -12.97 1.04 -20.41
C GLU A 441 -11.71 1.86 -20.58
N TRP A 442 -10.80 1.83 -19.61
CA TRP A 442 -9.53 2.55 -19.67
C TRP A 442 -8.67 2.08 -20.84
N GLU A 443 -8.48 0.78 -21.04
CA GLU A 443 -7.65 0.26 -22.14
C GLU A 443 -8.29 0.51 -23.51
N TYR A 444 -9.61 0.34 -23.62
CA TYR A 444 -10.35 0.66 -24.84
C TYR A 444 -10.18 2.13 -25.23
N ALA A 445 -10.38 3.01 -24.25
CA ALA A 445 -10.20 4.45 -24.38
C ALA A 445 -8.76 4.81 -24.73
N CYS A 446 -7.77 4.19 -24.08
CA CYS A 446 -6.34 4.41 -24.32
C CYS A 446 -5.94 4.06 -25.75
N ARG A 447 -6.43 2.91 -26.24
CA ARG A 447 -6.12 2.42 -27.58
C ARG A 447 -6.67 3.31 -28.68
N GLY A 448 -7.85 3.90 -28.52
CA GLY A 448 -8.46 4.73 -29.57
C GLY A 448 -8.58 3.99 -30.91
N GLY A 449 -8.90 2.69 -30.87
CA GLY A 449 -8.93 1.81 -32.06
C GLY A 449 -7.58 1.22 -32.49
N SER A 450 -6.47 1.63 -31.88
CA SER A 450 -5.15 1.08 -32.18
C SER A 450 -4.92 -0.31 -31.56
N ILE A 451 -4.25 -1.18 -32.33
CA ILE A 451 -3.77 -2.50 -31.88
C ILE A 451 -2.28 -2.51 -31.52
N SER A 452 -1.57 -1.39 -31.65
CA SER A 452 -0.15 -1.28 -31.31
C SER A 452 0.06 -1.05 -29.79
N PRO A 453 1.31 -1.16 -29.28
CA PRO A 453 1.62 -0.92 -27.88
C PRO A 453 1.22 0.47 -27.36
N PHE A 454 1.23 1.48 -28.23
CA PHE A 454 0.78 2.85 -27.93
C PHE A 454 -0.27 3.26 -28.96
N SER A 455 -1.16 4.20 -28.62
CA SER A 455 -2.09 4.80 -29.58
C SER A 455 -1.37 5.45 -30.78
N TYR A 456 -0.12 5.88 -30.57
CA TYR A 456 0.72 6.50 -31.59
C TYR A 456 1.53 5.51 -32.45
N GLY A 457 1.45 4.21 -32.18
CA GLY A 457 2.18 3.18 -32.92
C GLY A 457 3.07 2.28 -32.04
N GLN A 458 4.20 1.86 -32.59
CA GLN A 458 5.11 0.87 -31.98
C GLN A 458 6.04 1.45 -30.91
N MET A 459 6.27 2.76 -30.94
CA MET A 459 7.18 3.46 -30.04
C MET A 459 6.51 4.72 -29.49
N LEU A 460 6.92 5.14 -28.30
CA LEU A 460 6.45 6.36 -27.66
C LEU A 460 7.54 7.42 -27.77
N ALA A 461 7.29 8.50 -28.51
CA ALA A 461 8.25 9.60 -28.64
C ALA A 461 8.17 10.60 -27.46
N PRO A 462 9.27 11.30 -27.09
CA PRO A 462 9.28 12.24 -25.96
C PRO A 462 8.34 13.47 -26.09
N ASP A 463 7.85 13.74 -27.29
CA ASP A 463 6.88 14.79 -27.63
C ASP A 463 5.43 14.28 -27.70
N GLN A 464 5.20 13.00 -27.41
CA GLN A 464 3.88 12.36 -27.37
C GLN A 464 3.36 12.09 -25.96
N ALA A 465 4.23 12.12 -24.95
CA ALA A 465 3.87 11.94 -23.55
C ALA A 465 4.97 12.41 -22.58
N ASN A 466 4.61 12.56 -21.30
CA ASN A 466 5.56 12.82 -20.21
C ASN A 466 5.94 11.52 -19.48
N TYR A 467 7.18 11.04 -19.66
CA TYR A 467 7.71 9.80 -19.06
C TYR A 467 9.26 9.85 -18.97
N ASP A 468 9.90 8.86 -18.33
CA ASP A 468 11.37 8.77 -18.25
C ASP A 468 11.96 8.07 -19.48
N TYR A 469 12.10 8.82 -20.57
CA TYR A 469 12.66 8.34 -21.83
C TYR A 469 14.16 8.03 -21.81
N ARG A 470 14.90 8.42 -20.76
CA ARG A 470 16.31 7.98 -20.60
C ARG A 470 16.41 6.47 -20.32
N LYS A 471 15.30 5.88 -19.86
CA LYS A 471 15.14 4.43 -19.67
C LYS A 471 14.51 3.75 -20.89
N ALA A 472 14.31 4.48 -21.99
CA ALA A 472 13.97 3.86 -23.27
C ALA A 472 15.20 3.13 -23.80
N GLU A 473 15.02 1.91 -24.30
CA GLU A 473 16.01 1.29 -25.18
C GLU A 473 15.93 2.07 -26.50
N THR A 474 16.65 3.19 -26.60
CA THR A 474 16.65 3.99 -27.81
C THR A 474 17.53 3.32 -28.87
N ASP A 475 16.89 2.88 -29.95
CA ASP A 475 17.56 2.58 -31.21
C ASP A 475 18.17 3.87 -31.78
N GLY A 476 19.34 4.26 -31.28
CA GLY A 476 20.24 5.20 -31.94
C GLY A 476 19.78 6.65 -32.09
N GLN A 477 18.78 7.14 -31.35
CA GLN A 477 18.49 8.59 -31.32
C GLN A 477 19.60 9.34 -30.58
N SER A 478 20.31 10.20 -31.31
CA SER A 478 21.53 10.88 -30.83
C SER A 478 21.27 12.06 -29.89
N GLU A 479 20.04 12.57 -29.81
CA GLU A 479 19.67 13.68 -28.91
C GLU A 479 18.23 13.50 -28.39
N LEU A 480 18.10 13.05 -27.13
CA LEU A 480 16.84 13.07 -26.40
C LEU A 480 16.73 14.40 -25.63
N PRO A 481 15.51 14.93 -25.38
CA PRO A 481 15.34 16.14 -24.57
C PRO A 481 15.86 15.97 -23.12
N GLU A 482 15.71 16.99 -22.26
CA GLU A 482 15.97 16.83 -20.81
C GLU A 482 14.77 16.24 -20.06
N TRP A 483 14.98 15.16 -19.30
CA TRP A 483 13.89 14.48 -18.58
C TRP A 483 13.27 15.41 -17.53
N ARG A 484 11.95 15.58 -17.60
CA ARG A 484 11.20 16.63 -16.90
C ARG A 484 11.16 16.48 -15.38
N LYS A 485 11.22 15.26 -14.82
CA LYS A 485 11.22 14.97 -13.36
C LYS A 485 10.00 15.47 -12.58
N CYS A 486 8.93 15.87 -13.25
CA CYS A 486 7.70 16.36 -12.65
C CYS A 486 6.51 16.13 -13.58
N THR A 487 5.31 16.32 -13.04
CA THR A 487 4.07 16.38 -13.83
C THR A 487 4.05 17.60 -14.75
N THR A 488 3.38 17.46 -15.89
CA THR A 488 3.12 18.56 -16.85
C THR A 488 1.64 18.93 -16.83
N PRO A 489 1.28 20.15 -17.27
CA PRO A 489 -0.11 20.51 -17.51
C PRO A 489 -0.83 19.44 -18.35
N VAL A 490 -2.05 19.12 -17.96
CA VAL A 490 -2.86 18.12 -18.69
C VAL A 490 -3.17 18.61 -20.10
N GLY A 491 -3.28 17.69 -21.06
CA GLY A 491 -3.59 18.02 -22.45
C GLY A 491 -2.46 18.70 -23.22
N GLN A 492 -1.23 18.73 -22.67
CA GLN A 492 -0.08 19.33 -23.35
C GLN A 492 0.41 18.50 -24.55
N PHE A 493 0.14 17.19 -24.55
CA PHE A 493 0.54 16.26 -25.60
C PHE A 493 -0.64 15.91 -26.52
N PRO A 494 -0.39 15.46 -27.76
CA PRO A 494 -1.43 15.08 -28.70
C PRO A 494 -2.44 14.12 -28.08
N ALA A 495 -3.71 14.27 -28.43
CA ALA A 495 -4.74 13.31 -28.07
C ALA A 495 -4.65 12.07 -28.97
N ASN A 496 -5.15 10.93 -28.50
CA ASN A 496 -5.38 9.76 -29.35
C ASN A 496 -6.61 9.97 -30.27
N GLU A 497 -6.93 8.99 -31.11
CA GLU A 497 -8.06 9.07 -32.05
C GLU A 497 -9.43 9.30 -31.37
N PHE A 498 -9.59 8.94 -30.09
CA PHE A 498 -10.80 9.24 -29.33
C PHE A 498 -10.80 10.63 -28.68
N GLY A 499 -9.77 11.44 -28.89
CA GLY A 499 -9.66 12.79 -28.31
C GLY A 499 -9.19 12.80 -26.85
N LEU A 500 -8.53 11.73 -26.39
CA LEU A 500 -8.01 11.64 -25.02
C LEU A 500 -6.51 11.93 -24.96
N SER A 501 -6.13 12.83 -24.06
CA SER A 501 -4.72 13.14 -23.78
C SER A 501 -4.20 12.41 -22.54
N ASP A 502 -2.87 12.36 -22.43
CA ASP A 502 -2.12 11.82 -21.28
C ASP A 502 -2.35 10.34 -20.97
N MET A 503 -2.94 9.56 -21.89
CA MET A 503 -3.17 8.11 -21.72
C MET A 503 -1.87 7.27 -21.61
N HIS A 504 -0.71 7.87 -21.93
CA HIS A 504 0.60 7.20 -22.00
C HIS A 504 1.68 7.87 -21.12
N GLY A 505 1.30 8.45 -19.98
CA GLY A 505 2.26 9.02 -19.02
C GLY A 505 1.66 10.10 -18.14
N ASN A 506 2.50 11.06 -17.73
CA ASN A 506 2.20 12.09 -16.73
C ASN A 506 1.98 11.48 -15.33
N VAL A 507 0.84 10.86 -15.05
CA VAL A 507 0.61 10.05 -13.84
C VAL A 507 -0.18 8.80 -14.19
N ALA A 508 0.08 7.70 -13.47
CA ALA A 508 -0.72 6.50 -13.60
C ALA A 508 -2.12 6.75 -13.03
N GLU A 509 -3.11 5.98 -13.46
CA GLU A 509 -4.51 6.30 -13.21
C GLU A 509 -5.25 5.17 -12.50
N TRP A 510 -5.89 5.50 -11.38
CA TRP A 510 -6.77 4.57 -10.67
C TRP A 510 -7.92 4.08 -11.55
N CYS A 511 -8.14 2.76 -11.58
CA CYS A 511 -9.32 2.11 -12.12
C CYS A 511 -10.17 1.51 -11.00
N GLN A 512 -11.42 1.15 -11.29
CA GLN A 512 -12.33 0.55 -10.32
C GLN A 512 -11.94 -0.89 -9.94
N ASP A 513 -11.32 -1.60 -10.88
CA ASP A 513 -11.01 -3.03 -10.83
C ASP A 513 -10.05 -3.41 -9.70
N GLY A 514 -10.27 -4.61 -9.15
CA GLY A 514 -9.27 -5.27 -8.32
C GLY A 514 -8.18 -5.90 -9.18
N TRP A 515 -6.98 -6.00 -8.62
CA TRP A 515 -5.87 -6.69 -9.26
C TRP A 515 -6.18 -8.18 -9.49
N HIS A 516 -5.76 -8.68 -10.65
CA HIS A 516 -5.73 -10.09 -10.97
C HIS A 516 -4.42 -10.38 -11.73
N SER A 517 -3.79 -11.52 -11.43
CA SER A 517 -2.50 -11.91 -12.02
C SER A 517 -2.58 -12.34 -13.50
N SER A 518 -3.79 -12.41 -14.07
CA SER A 518 -4.03 -12.68 -15.50
C SER A 518 -5.46 -12.27 -15.90
N TYR A 519 -5.77 -12.24 -17.19
CA TYR A 519 -7.12 -12.05 -17.74
C TYR A 519 -7.97 -13.33 -17.81
N ARG A 520 -7.54 -14.44 -17.20
CA ARG A 520 -8.35 -15.67 -17.23
C ARG A 520 -9.62 -15.47 -16.39
N GLY A 521 -10.78 -15.50 -17.05
CA GLY A 521 -12.06 -15.26 -16.38
C GLY A 521 -12.41 -13.78 -16.21
N ALA A 522 -11.70 -12.88 -16.89
CA ALA A 522 -12.04 -11.46 -16.91
C ALA A 522 -13.44 -11.23 -17.51
N PRO A 523 -14.18 -10.21 -17.04
CA PRO A 523 -15.42 -9.77 -17.67
C PRO A 523 -15.19 -9.40 -19.14
N ILE A 524 -16.17 -9.71 -19.99
CA ILE A 524 -16.10 -9.48 -21.45
C ILE A 524 -17.05 -8.36 -21.91
N ASP A 525 -17.74 -7.72 -20.99
CA ASP A 525 -18.80 -6.72 -21.20
C ASP A 525 -18.38 -5.30 -20.75
N GLY A 526 -17.08 -5.11 -20.48
CA GLY A 526 -16.52 -3.84 -20.06
C GLY A 526 -16.77 -3.51 -18.58
N ALA A 527 -17.45 -4.37 -17.83
CA ALA A 527 -17.65 -4.17 -16.40
C ALA A 527 -16.32 -4.26 -15.63
N ALA A 528 -16.22 -3.51 -14.53
CA ALA A 528 -15.09 -3.60 -13.62
C ALA A 528 -15.00 -5.01 -13.03
N TRP A 529 -13.82 -5.61 -13.08
CA TRP A 529 -13.54 -6.89 -12.47
C TRP A 529 -13.48 -6.73 -10.96
N ALA A 530 -14.49 -7.27 -10.29
CA ALA A 530 -14.59 -7.27 -8.84
C ALA A 530 -13.30 -7.81 -8.22
N ALA A 531 -12.79 -7.12 -7.21
CA ALA A 531 -11.64 -7.59 -6.45
C ALA A 531 -11.97 -8.94 -5.81
N GLN A 532 -11.17 -9.96 -6.12
CA GLN A 532 -11.28 -11.28 -5.49
C GLN A 532 -10.44 -11.36 -4.20
N THR A 533 -9.49 -10.43 -4.04
CA THR A 533 -8.55 -10.28 -2.91
C THR A 533 -8.20 -8.79 -2.71
N ASP A 534 -7.53 -8.43 -1.61
CA ASP A 534 -7.01 -7.07 -1.34
C ASP A 534 -5.64 -6.80 -2.00
N GLU A 535 -5.30 -7.48 -3.11
CA GLU A 535 -4.03 -7.37 -3.88
C GLU A 535 -3.83 -6.03 -4.62
N GLY A 536 -4.61 -5.01 -4.26
CA GLY A 536 -4.56 -3.65 -4.79
C GLY A 536 -5.58 -3.37 -5.89
N ARG A 537 -5.73 -2.08 -6.20
CA ARG A 537 -6.57 -1.57 -7.29
C ARG A 537 -5.71 -1.36 -8.52
N ILE A 538 -6.29 -1.62 -9.67
CA ILE A 538 -5.61 -1.45 -10.95
C ILE A 538 -5.21 0.02 -11.12
N ILE A 539 -3.97 0.22 -11.57
CA ILE A 539 -3.51 1.49 -12.12
C ILE A 539 -2.95 1.31 -13.53
N ARG A 540 -3.20 2.28 -14.41
CA ARG A 540 -2.85 2.23 -15.83
C ARG A 540 -2.12 3.48 -16.32
N GLY A 541 -1.55 3.44 -17.52
CA GLY A 541 -0.98 4.61 -18.22
C GLY A 541 0.48 4.95 -17.95
N GLY A 542 1.02 4.56 -16.79
CA GLY A 542 2.39 4.91 -16.39
C GLY A 542 2.52 6.40 -16.02
N SER A 543 3.72 6.82 -15.60
CA SER A 543 3.93 8.18 -15.07
C SER A 543 5.15 8.88 -15.66
N TRP A 544 5.33 10.16 -15.32
CA TRP A 544 6.52 10.96 -15.62
C TRP A 544 7.84 10.29 -15.18
N PHE A 545 7.78 9.37 -14.20
CA PHE A 545 8.92 8.65 -13.65
C PHE A 545 9.19 7.28 -14.31
N ASP A 546 8.19 6.74 -15.01
CA ASP A 546 8.24 5.38 -15.52
C ASP A 546 8.90 5.30 -16.90
N PRO A 547 9.55 4.16 -17.21
CA PRO A 547 10.05 3.89 -18.56
C PRO A 547 8.89 3.64 -19.55
N PRO A 548 9.09 3.84 -20.86
CA PRO A 548 8.03 3.72 -21.86
C PRO A 548 7.34 2.34 -21.89
N LYS A 549 8.03 1.26 -21.51
CA LYS A 549 7.41 -0.09 -21.42
C LYS A 549 6.23 -0.17 -20.45
N LYS A 550 6.17 0.73 -19.45
CA LYS A 550 5.07 0.83 -18.49
C LYS A 550 3.98 1.82 -18.92
N CYS A 551 4.21 2.56 -20.00
CA CYS A 551 3.24 3.47 -20.59
C CYS A 551 2.45 2.83 -21.72
N ARG A 552 2.68 1.54 -22.04
CA ARG A 552 1.93 0.83 -23.10
C ARG A 552 0.45 0.71 -22.74
N SER A 553 -0.44 0.70 -23.73
CA SER A 553 -1.88 0.54 -23.54
C SER A 553 -2.23 -0.72 -22.75
N ALA A 554 -1.50 -1.82 -22.98
CA ALA A 554 -1.72 -3.09 -22.30
C ALA A 554 -1.02 -3.20 -20.94
N TYR A 555 -0.10 -2.30 -20.59
CA TYR A 555 0.62 -2.42 -19.32
C TYR A 555 -0.34 -2.18 -18.15
N ARG A 556 -0.27 -3.09 -17.19
CA ARG A 556 -1.12 -3.10 -16.00
C ARG A 556 -0.27 -3.41 -14.79
N THR A 557 -0.59 -2.71 -13.70
CA THR A 557 -0.04 -2.96 -12.37
C THR A 557 -1.11 -2.55 -11.36
N SER A 558 -0.83 -2.74 -10.08
CA SER A 558 -1.74 -2.34 -9.02
C SER A 558 -1.01 -1.49 -7.99
N ALA A 559 -1.81 -0.77 -7.20
CA ALA A 559 -1.37 -0.19 -5.96
C ALA A 559 -2.46 -0.42 -4.91
N PHE A 560 -2.07 -0.53 -3.63
CA PHE A 560 -3.06 -0.65 -2.56
C PHE A 560 -3.95 0.59 -2.54
N PRO A 561 -5.27 0.43 -2.31
CA PRO A 561 -6.23 1.50 -2.46
C PRO A 561 -5.98 2.71 -1.54
N GLY A 562 -5.30 2.54 -0.41
CA GLY A 562 -4.96 3.64 0.51
C GLY A 562 -3.67 4.42 0.17
N VAL A 563 -2.87 3.93 -0.78
CA VAL A 563 -1.56 4.53 -1.09
C VAL A 563 -1.74 5.87 -1.80
N ARG A 564 -0.97 6.86 -1.36
CA ARG A 564 -0.89 8.19 -1.96
C ARG A 564 0.49 8.36 -2.59
N LYS A 565 0.56 8.37 -3.92
CA LYS A 565 1.82 8.52 -4.66
C LYS A 565 1.74 9.72 -5.58
N HIS A 566 2.86 10.44 -5.69
CA HIS A 566 3.01 11.58 -6.60
C HIS A 566 3.16 11.20 -8.09
N THR A 567 2.86 9.94 -8.39
CA THR A 567 2.86 9.34 -9.72
C THR A 567 1.51 8.69 -10.02
N ILE A 568 0.50 8.85 -9.15
CA ILE A 568 -0.84 8.26 -9.31
C ILE A 568 -1.89 9.37 -9.15
N GLY A 569 -2.73 9.51 -10.16
CA GLY A 569 -3.94 10.33 -10.19
C GLY A 569 -5.12 9.51 -10.71
N PHE A 570 -6.06 10.17 -11.39
CA PHE A 570 -7.21 9.49 -11.99
C PHE A 570 -7.92 10.34 -13.04
N ARG A 571 -8.82 9.68 -13.77
CA ARG A 571 -9.84 10.30 -14.62
C ARG A 571 -11.21 9.76 -14.24
N VAL A 572 -12.27 10.44 -14.66
CA VAL A 572 -13.66 10.05 -14.32
C VAL A 572 -14.40 9.54 -15.54
N VAL A 573 -15.27 8.56 -15.34
CA VAL A 573 -16.29 8.17 -16.31
C VAL A 573 -17.69 8.49 -15.80
N GLY A 574 -18.57 8.88 -16.72
CA GLY A 574 -19.98 9.15 -16.45
C GLY A 574 -20.87 8.23 -17.29
N LEU A 575 -21.99 7.79 -16.72
CA LEU A 575 -23.01 7.05 -17.48
C LEU A 575 -23.76 8.01 -18.44
N LEU A 576 -24.06 7.51 -19.64
CA LEU A 576 -24.86 8.21 -20.66
C LEU A 576 -26.36 8.23 -20.32
#